data_AF-A0A935U1E5-F1
#
_entry.id   AF-A0A935U1E5-F1
#
_cell.length_a   1.000
_cell.length_b   1.000
_cell.length_c   1.000
_cell.angle_alpha   90.00
_cell.angle_beta   90.00
_cell.angle_gamma   90.00
#
_symmetry.space_group_name_H-M   'P 1'
#
loop_
_entity.id
_entity.type
_entity.pdbx_description
1 polymer ?
#
loop_
_entity_poly.entity_id
_entity_poly.type
_entity_poly.pdbx_seq_one_letter_code
_entity_poly.pdbx_strand_id
1 'polypeptide(L)'
;MTSFEEFEPDWASPPGETVADILASRAITKQAFAKRLGRTTDEVNEFLRGSAQLTSEVAVKLSAVLGASTSFWLAREARYRATLERLASHPAEASAEEWVRDLPVADMLKFQWLDEDEVKASKDTACFRYFGVRDVAEWNSRYRDIHDAAAFRTSPTFNSDVGAVAAWLRRGELLAAKIPCGEWSREGFAATIPEIRALVKKRDPLTFLRELKQLCAKCGVAVVVARAPSGCRASGATRFLTPIKALLLLSFRYLSDDHFWFTFFHEAGHLLLHSEKRLFIEGIASMSSSDEDEANQYAARTLIPPEFEADVRNVKLDAREIIRLALRVGISPGVLVGQLQHMKRLGPDKMNRLKRRFSWE
;
A
#
# COMPACT_ATOMS: atom_id res chain seq x y z
N MET A 1 -20.78 -12.70 25.47
CA MET A 1 -21.68 -11.98 24.56
C MET A 1 -21.58 -12.66 23.21
N THR A 2 -22.62 -13.38 22.83
CA THR A 2 -22.73 -14.05 21.53
C THR A 2 -22.81 -12.97 20.45
N SER A 3 -21.80 -12.87 19.58
CA SER A 3 -21.89 -12.03 18.38
C SER A 3 -22.84 -12.71 17.40
N PHE A 4 -24.03 -12.15 17.20
CA PHE A 4 -24.82 -12.48 16.03
C PHE A 4 -24.05 -11.94 14.82
N GLU A 5 -23.66 -12.80 13.90
CA GLU A 5 -23.20 -12.37 12.57
C GLU A 5 -24.31 -11.51 11.95
N GLU A 6 -23.99 -10.28 11.54
CA GLU A 6 -24.93 -9.43 10.82
C GLU A 6 -25.27 -10.10 9.48
N PHE A 7 -26.56 -10.20 9.16
CA PHE A 7 -27.04 -10.77 7.91
C PHE A 7 -26.66 -9.86 6.72
N GLU A 8 -25.77 -10.34 5.86
CA GLU A 8 -25.29 -9.63 4.67
C GLU A 8 -25.80 -10.30 3.37
N PRO A 9 -26.91 -9.83 2.78
CA PRO A 9 -27.45 -10.41 1.56
C PRO A 9 -26.62 -10.07 0.32
N ASP A 10 -26.48 -11.00 -0.62
CA ASP A 10 -25.83 -10.85 -1.94
C ASP A 10 -26.69 -10.11 -2.98
N TRP A 11 -27.85 -9.60 -2.58
CA TRP A 11 -28.77 -8.82 -3.42
C TRP A 11 -29.11 -7.48 -2.73
N ALA A 12 -29.46 -6.48 -3.54
CA ALA A 12 -29.86 -5.16 -3.07
C ALA A 12 -31.32 -4.87 -3.41
N SER A 13 -32.14 -4.60 -2.39
CA SER A 13 -33.53 -4.13 -2.56
C SER A 13 -33.60 -2.61 -2.41
N PRO A 14 -33.97 -1.87 -3.47
CA PRO A 14 -34.16 -0.42 -3.34
C PRO A 14 -35.36 -0.10 -2.43
N PRO A 15 -35.36 1.05 -1.73
CA PRO A 15 -36.55 1.50 -0.99
C PRO A 15 -37.80 1.60 -1.87
N GLY A 16 -37.60 1.84 -3.17
CA GLY A 16 -38.63 1.88 -4.20
C GLY A 16 -39.49 0.61 -4.31
N GLU A 17 -38.92 -0.58 -4.06
CA GLU A 17 -39.69 -1.84 -4.04
C GLU A 17 -40.71 -1.85 -2.91
N THR A 18 -40.29 -1.46 -1.70
CA THR A 18 -41.20 -1.36 -0.54
C THR A 18 -42.29 -0.33 -0.79
N VAL A 19 -41.97 0.78 -1.46
CA VAL A 19 -42.98 1.75 -1.86
C VAL A 19 -43.96 1.14 -2.87
N ALA A 20 -43.46 0.41 -3.88
CA ALA A 20 -44.31 -0.25 -4.87
C ALA A 20 -45.28 -1.25 -4.21
N ASP A 21 -44.81 -2.05 -3.24
CA ASP A 21 -45.63 -2.99 -2.49
C ASP A 21 -46.76 -2.29 -1.70
N ILE A 22 -46.43 -1.17 -1.03
CA ILE A 22 -47.44 -0.39 -0.31
C ILE A 22 -48.46 0.22 -1.28
N LEU A 23 -48.02 0.76 -2.41
CA LEU A 23 -48.91 1.31 -3.42
C LEU A 23 -49.87 0.26 -3.98
N ALA A 24 -49.37 -0.94 -4.27
CA ALA A 24 -50.17 -2.06 -4.74
C ALA A 24 -51.21 -2.48 -3.68
N SER A 25 -50.79 -2.66 -2.42
CA SER A 25 -51.68 -3.05 -1.32
C SER A 25 -52.80 -2.04 -1.05
N ARG A 26 -52.56 -0.76 -1.33
CA ARG A 26 -53.52 0.34 -1.14
C ARG A 26 -54.24 0.74 -2.43
N ALA A 27 -54.04 0.02 -3.53
CA ALA A 27 -54.58 0.33 -4.85
C ALA A 27 -54.30 1.79 -5.30
N ILE A 28 -53.15 2.35 -4.93
CA ILE A 28 -52.74 3.71 -5.32
C ILE A 28 -51.97 3.63 -6.64
N THR A 29 -52.45 4.33 -7.67
CA THR A 29 -51.75 4.39 -8.95
C THR A 29 -50.48 5.24 -8.85
N LYS A 30 -49.45 4.93 -9.65
CA LYS A 30 -48.20 5.71 -9.71
C LYS A 30 -48.44 7.19 -10.01
N GLN A 31 -49.42 7.49 -10.87
CA GLN A 31 -49.80 8.85 -11.23
C GLN A 31 -50.41 9.61 -10.04
N ALA A 32 -51.28 8.96 -9.26
CA ALA A 32 -51.84 9.55 -8.05
C ALA A 32 -50.77 9.75 -6.98
N PHE A 33 -49.83 8.82 -6.87
CA PHE A 33 -48.70 8.91 -5.95
C PHE A 33 -47.74 10.05 -6.31
N ALA A 34 -47.37 10.20 -7.58
CA ALA A 34 -46.55 11.30 -8.09
C ALA A 34 -47.17 12.67 -7.76
N LYS A 35 -48.48 12.81 -7.97
CA LYS A 35 -49.22 14.02 -7.60
C LYS A 35 -49.14 14.33 -6.10
N ARG A 36 -49.20 13.31 -5.23
CA ARG A 36 -49.09 13.47 -3.77
C ARG A 36 -47.68 13.87 -3.31
N LEU A 37 -46.64 13.43 -4.03
CA LEU A 37 -45.25 13.81 -3.76
C LEU A 37 -44.86 15.18 -4.36
N GLY A 38 -45.70 15.73 -5.24
CA GLY A 38 -45.37 16.93 -6.02
C GLY A 38 -44.21 16.67 -6.99
N ARG A 39 -44.18 15.47 -7.59
CA ARG A 39 -43.15 15.01 -8.52
C ARG A 39 -43.79 14.50 -9.81
N THR A 40 -43.00 14.40 -10.87
CA THR A 40 -43.43 13.80 -12.13
C THR A 40 -43.51 12.28 -12.01
N THR A 41 -44.30 11.64 -12.88
CA THR A 41 -44.38 10.17 -12.92
C THR A 41 -43.04 9.54 -13.26
N ASP A 42 -42.19 10.23 -14.03
CA ASP A 42 -40.86 9.75 -14.42
C ASP A 42 -39.88 9.79 -13.24
N GLU A 43 -39.84 10.89 -12.48
CA GLU A 43 -39.07 10.95 -11.22
C GLU A 43 -39.51 9.86 -10.22
N VAL A 44 -40.82 9.59 -10.15
CA VAL A 44 -41.33 8.48 -9.32
C VAL A 44 -40.85 7.13 -9.86
N ASN A 45 -40.81 6.91 -11.17
CA ASN A 45 -40.32 5.65 -11.74
C ASN A 45 -38.82 5.45 -11.50
N GLU A 46 -38.00 6.49 -11.61
CA GLU A 46 -36.57 6.43 -11.28
C GLU A 46 -36.34 6.13 -9.79
N PHE A 47 -37.12 6.77 -8.93
CA PHE A 47 -37.14 6.48 -7.49
C PHE A 47 -37.53 5.02 -7.21
N LEU A 48 -38.61 4.53 -7.83
CA LEU A 48 -39.09 3.15 -7.62
C LEU A 48 -38.07 2.10 -8.07
N ARG A 49 -37.24 2.42 -9.07
CA ARG A 49 -36.16 1.56 -9.57
C ARG A 49 -34.86 1.67 -8.77
N GLY A 50 -34.76 2.62 -7.84
CA GLY A 50 -33.55 2.85 -7.04
C GLY A 50 -32.44 3.66 -7.74
N SER A 51 -32.67 4.15 -8.97
CA SER A 51 -31.69 4.94 -9.72
C SER A 51 -31.54 6.37 -9.18
N ALA A 52 -32.60 6.91 -8.57
CA ALA A 52 -32.56 8.21 -7.89
C ALA A 52 -32.37 8.04 -6.37
N GLN A 53 -31.55 8.92 -5.77
CA GLN A 53 -31.29 8.89 -4.32
C GLN A 53 -32.48 9.45 -3.53
N LEU A 54 -32.83 8.75 -2.44
CA LEU A 54 -33.91 9.18 -1.55
C LEU A 54 -33.39 10.31 -0.64
N THR A 55 -33.82 11.55 -0.92
CA THR A 55 -33.45 12.73 -0.11
C THR A 55 -34.33 12.86 1.13
N SER A 56 -33.88 13.61 2.13
CA SER A 56 -34.67 13.89 3.34
C SER A 56 -36.04 14.51 3.03
N GLU A 57 -36.14 15.35 2.00
CA GLU A 57 -37.41 15.93 1.56
C GLU A 57 -38.38 14.84 1.08
N VAL A 58 -37.89 13.90 0.27
CA VAL A 58 -38.68 12.77 -0.21
C VAL A 58 -39.08 11.85 0.94
N ALA A 59 -38.17 11.58 1.89
CA ALA A 59 -38.43 10.78 3.08
C ALA A 59 -39.60 11.32 3.94
N VAL A 60 -39.67 12.65 4.11
CA VAL A 60 -40.78 13.31 4.83
C VAL A 60 -42.10 13.11 4.09
N LYS A 61 -42.11 13.29 2.77
CA LYS A 61 -43.31 13.10 1.96
C LYS A 61 -43.77 11.64 1.93
N LEU A 62 -42.83 10.69 1.89
CA LEU A 62 -43.13 9.25 1.99
C LEU A 62 -43.77 8.91 3.34
N SER A 63 -43.24 9.46 4.43
CA SER A 63 -43.82 9.30 5.77
C SER A 63 -45.27 9.79 5.83
N ALA A 64 -45.56 10.96 5.25
CA ALA A 64 -46.90 11.53 5.21
C ALA A 64 -47.89 10.74 4.34
N VAL A 65 -47.43 10.17 3.21
CA VAL A 65 -48.31 9.51 2.22
C VAL A 65 -48.48 8.01 2.48
N LEU A 66 -47.41 7.33 2.92
CA LEU A 66 -47.34 5.88 3.05
C LEU A 66 -47.23 5.42 4.50
N GLY A 67 -46.85 6.30 5.41
CA GLY A 67 -46.54 5.96 6.81
C GLY A 67 -45.07 5.60 7.01
N ALA A 68 -44.77 4.98 8.16
CA ALA A 68 -43.42 4.83 8.72
C ALA A 68 -42.73 6.18 8.99
N SER A 69 -41.68 6.18 9.80
CA SER A 69 -40.94 7.41 10.12
C SER A 69 -40.05 7.84 8.97
N THR A 70 -39.72 9.14 8.91
CA THR A 70 -38.66 9.65 8.01
C THR A 70 -37.34 8.90 8.20
N SER A 71 -37.00 8.57 9.46
CA SER A 71 -35.79 7.82 9.80
C SER A 71 -35.79 6.40 9.23
N PHE A 72 -36.94 5.73 9.15
CA PHE A 72 -37.05 4.41 8.54
C PHE A 72 -36.68 4.46 7.05
N TRP A 73 -37.23 5.42 6.31
CA TRP A 73 -36.96 5.57 4.88
C TRP A 73 -35.50 5.92 4.59
N LEU A 74 -34.91 6.82 5.38
CA LEU A 74 -33.50 7.17 5.28
C LEU A 74 -32.59 5.99 5.63
N ALA A 75 -32.92 5.22 6.68
CA ALA A 75 -32.14 4.03 7.05
C ALA A 75 -32.19 2.95 5.96
N ARG A 76 -33.34 2.77 5.30
CA ARG A 76 -33.47 1.82 4.18
C ARG A 76 -32.66 2.26 2.96
N GLU A 77 -32.66 3.55 2.63
CA GLU A 77 -31.81 4.10 1.56
C GLU A 77 -30.32 3.93 1.89
N ALA A 78 -29.91 4.26 3.11
CA ALA A 78 -28.52 4.12 3.54
C ALA A 78 -28.05 2.66 3.42
N ARG A 79 -28.88 1.69 3.85
CA ARG A 79 -28.59 0.26 3.68
C ARG A 79 -28.51 -0.13 2.21
N TYR A 80 -29.46 0.29 1.38
CA TYR A 80 -29.46 -0.02 -0.06
C TYR A 80 -28.19 0.52 -0.74
N ARG A 81 -27.80 1.76 -0.46
CA ARG A 81 -26.59 2.37 -1.03
C ARG A 81 -25.31 1.68 -0.55
N ALA A 82 -25.24 1.34 0.74
CA ALA A 82 -24.13 0.55 1.28
C ALA A 82 -24.05 -0.84 0.62
N THR A 83 -25.18 -1.51 0.38
CA THR A 83 -25.23 -2.79 -0.34
C THR A 83 -24.84 -2.62 -1.80
N LEU A 84 -25.30 -1.58 -2.50
CA LEU A 84 -24.89 -1.30 -3.88
C LEU A 84 -23.39 -1.00 -3.98
N GLU A 85 -22.84 -0.21 -3.06
CA GLU A 85 -21.42 0.09 -3.01
C GLU A 85 -20.61 -1.18 -2.74
N ARG A 86 -21.07 -2.02 -1.80
CA ARG A 86 -20.48 -3.34 -1.54
C ARG A 86 -20.54 -4.21 -2.80
N LEU A 87 -21.69 -4.38 -3.43
CA LEU A 87 -21.85 -5.20 -4.64
C LEU A 87 -21.09 -4.64 -5.86
N ALA A 88 -21.05 -3.32 -6.04
CA ALA A 88 -20.30 -2.66 -7.12
C ALA A 88 -18.78 -2.73 -6.91
N SER A 89 -18.34 -2.88 -5.65
CA SER A 89 -16.94 -3.20 -5.32
C SER A 89 -16.54 -4.63 -5.74
N HIS A 90 -17.49 -5.47 -6.15
CA HIS A 90 -17.28 -6.82 -6.68
C HIS A 90 -17.56 -6.80 -8.19
N PRO A 91 -16.63 -6.30 -9.04
CA PRO A 91 -16.68 -6.61 -10.46
C PRO A 91 -16.70 -8.14 -10.62
N ALA A 92 -17.33 -8.65 -11.70
CA ALA A 92 -17.44 -10.08 -11.99
C ALA A 92 -16.17 -10.83 -11.54
N GLU A 93 -16.30 -11.66 -10.51
CA GLU A 93 -15.15 -12.25 -9.81
C GLU A 93 -14.25 -12.96 -10.82
N ALA A 94 -13.00 -12.50 -10.94
CA ALA A 94 -11.97 -13.35 -11.53
C ALA A 94 -11.99 -14.65 -10.74
N SER A 95 -12.04 -15.80 -11.43
CA SER A 95 -12.09 -17.07 -10.72
C SER A 95 -10.83 -17.22 -9.85
N ALA A 96 -10.90 -18.01 -8.77
CA ALA A 96 -9.74 -18.26 -7.93
C ALA A 96 -8.55 -18.77 -8.75
N GLU A 97 -8.81 -19.56 -9.80
CA GLU A 97 -7.79 -20.05 -10.73
C GLU A 97 -7.15 -18.91 -11.53
N GLU A 98 -7.92 -17.96 -12.03
CA GLU A 98 -7.42 -16.79 -12.77
C GLU A 98 -6.57 -15.90 -11.86
N TRP A 99 -7.09 -15.56 -10.67
CA TRP A 99 -6.37 -14.78 -9.67
C TRP A 99 -5.02 -15.42 -9.30
N VAL A 100 -4.99 -16.73 -9.08
CA VAL A 100 -3.76 -17.46 -8.74
C VAL A 100 -2.72 -17.45 -9.88
N ARG A 101 -3.13 -17.30 -11.14
CA ARG A 101 -2.19 -17.19 -12.27
C ARG A 101 -1.43 -15.87 -12.26
N ASP A 102 -2.00 -14.82 -11.66
CA ASP A 102 -1.39 -13.50 -11.55
C ASP A 102 -0.49 -13.36 -10.30
N LEU A 103 -0.44 -14.39 -9.45
CA LEU A 103 0.44 -14.44 -8.28
C LEU A 103 1.79 -15.10 -8.60
N PRO A 104 2.90 -14.64 -8.00
CA PRO A 104 4.23 -15.21 -8.23
C PRO A 104 4.46 -16.51 -7.42
N VAL A 105 3.54 -17.48 -7.52
CA VAL A 105 3.55 -18.68 -6.66
C VAL A 105 4.84 -19.48 -6.75
N ALA A 106 5.46 -19.55 -7.94
CA ALA A 106 6.75 -20.21 -8.12
C ALA A 106 7.87 -19.59 -7.27
N ASP A 107 7.94 -18.26 -7.21
CA ASP A 107 8.91 -17.57 -6.36
C ASP A 107 8.54 -17.68 -4.87
N MET A 108 7.24 -17.64 -4.54
CA MET A 108 6.79 -17.84 -3.17
C MET A 108 7.18 -19.23 -2.63
N LEU A 109 7.09 -20.28 -3.43
CA LEU A 109 7.60 -21.63 -3.09
C LEU A 109 9.13 -21.64 -3.00
N LYS A 110 9.83 -21.09 -4.00
CA LYS A 110 11.30 -20.99 -4.00
C LYS A 110 11.85 -20.26 -2.77
N PHE A 111 11.13 -19.26 -2.28
CA PHE A 111 11.49 -18.49 -1.09
C PHE A 111 10.93 -19.09 0.21
N GLN A 112 10.24 -20.24 0.13
CA GLN A 112 9.64 -20.94 1.27
C GLN A 112 8.63 -20.06 2.03
N TRP A 113 7.81 -19.31 1.30
CA TRP A 113 6.70 -18.53 1.84
C TRP A 113 5.40 -19.31 1.86
N LEU A 114 5.30 -20.31 0.97
CA LEU A 114 4.22 -21.29 0.89
C LEU A 114 4.77 -22.67 1.19
N ASP A 115 3.91 -23.52 1.73
CA ASP A 115 4.16 -24.95 1.89
C ASP A 115 3.87 -25.69 0.57
N GLU A 116 4.76 -26.59 0.17
CA GLU A 116 4.65 -27.29 -1.11
C GLU A 116 3.49 -28.30 -1.13
N ASP A 117 3.23 -28.96 0.01
CA ASP A 117 2.16 -29.95 0.12
C ASP A 117 0.79 -29.27 0.16
N GLU A 118 0.68 -28.12 0.85
CA GLU A 118 -0.53 -27.29 0.80
C GLU A 118 -0.84 -26.81 -0.63
N VAL A 119 0.16 -26.37 -1.38
CA VAL A 119 -0.02 -25.92 -2.76
C VAL A 119 -0.42 -27.07 -3.69
N LYS A 120 0.13 -28.27 -3.50
CA LYS A 120 -0.26 -29.47 -4.26
C LYS A 120 -1.71 -29.89 -3.96
N ALA A 121 -2.16 -29.74 -2.72
CA ALA A 121 -3.53 -30.05 -2.33
C ALA A 121 -4.54 -29.05 -2.91
N SER A 122 -4.27 -27.74 -2.76
CA SER A 122 -5.09 -26.66 -3.34
C SER A 122 -4.29 -25.36 -3.37
N LYS A 123 -3.88 -24.95 -4.57
CA LYS A 123 -3.02 -23.78 -4.79
C LYS A 123 -3.70 -22.47 -4.39
N ASP A 124 -4.99 -22.34 -4.71
CA ASP A 124 -5.87 -21.25 -4.32
C ASP A 124 -6.02 -21.15 -2.80
N THR A 125 -6.33 -22.26 -2.11
CA THR A 125 -6.44 -22.27 -0.63
C THR A 125 -5.12 -21.88 0.03
N ALA A 126 -3.99 -22.38 -0.47
CA ALA A 126 -2.66 -22.00 0.03
C ALA A 126 -2.40 -20.50 -0.14
N CYS A 127 -2.79 -19.92 -1.29
CA CYS A 127 -2.66 -18.49 -1.55
C CYS A 127 -3.58 -17.66 -0.63
N PHE A 128 -4.86 -18.01 -0.51
CA PHE A 128 -5.82 -17.35 0.39
C PHE A 128 -5.30 -17.35 1.84
N ARG A 129 -4.80 -18.50 2.32
CA ARG A 129 -4.19 -18.64 3.65
C ARG A 129 -2.98 -17.72 3.83
N TYR A 130 -2.07 -17.68 2.86
CA TYR A 130 -0.89 -16.81 2.90
C TYR A 130 -1.28 -15.33 3.01
N PHE A 131 -2.24 -14.90 2.20
CA PHE A 131 -2.75 -13.54 2.22
C PHE A 131 -3.62 -13.24 3.44
N GLY A 132 -4.15 -14.27 4.12
CA GLY A 132 -5.06 -14.15 5.24
C GLY A 132 -6.39 -13.52 4.82
N VAL A 133 -6.95 -14.03 3.73
CA VAL A 133 -8.22 -13.60 3.10
C VAL A 133 -9.02 -14.85 2.73
N ARG A 134 -10.35 -14.73 2.61
CA ARG A 134 -11.23 -15.88 2.32
C ARG A 134 -11.42 -16.12 0.83
N ASP A 135 -11.37 -15.07 0.04
CA ASP A 135 -11.66 -15.09 -1.40
C ASP A 135 -10.92 -13.95 -2.14
N VAL A 136 -11.13 -13.88 -3.46
CA VAL A 136 -10.51 -12.87 -4.34
C VAL A 136 -11.06 -11.47 -4.04
N ALA A 137 -12.32 -11.36 -3.63
CA ALA A 137 -12.94 -10.07 -3.31
C ALA A 137 -12.31 -9.42 -2.07
N GLU A 138 -12.12 -10.20 -1.01
CA GLU A 138 -11.43 -9.75 0.21
C GLU A 138 -9.97 -9.37 -0.10
N TRP A 139 -9.29 -10.12 -0.98
CA TRP A 139 -7.96 -9.77 -1.45
C TRP A 139 -7.94 -8.42 -2.18
N ASN A 140 -8.83 -8.21 -3.15
CA ASN A 140 -8.97 -6.95 -3.89
C ASN A 140 -9.25 -5.78 -2.95
N SER A 141 -10.14 -5.97 -1.97
CA SER A 141 -10.45 -4.94 -0.98
C SER A 141 -9.24 -4.61 -0.09
N ARG A 142 -8.49 -5.63 0.36
CA ARG A 142 -7.32 -5.45 1.22
C ARG A 142 -6.17 -4.72 0.53
N TYR A 143 -5.97 -4.99 -0.76
CA TYR A 143 -4.89 -4.42 -1.57
C TYR A 143 -5.37 -3.34 -2.54
N ARG A 144 -6.56 -2.77 -2.32
CA ARG A 144 -7.19 -1.75 -3.18
C ARG A 144 -6.25 -0.61 -3.54
N ASP A 145 -5.51 -0.08 -2.56
CA ASP A 145 -4.55 1.01 -2.79
C ASP A 145 -3.51 0.68 -3.88
N ILE A 146 -3.12 -0.60 -3.99
CA ILE A 146 -2.17 -1.09 -5.02
C ILE A 146 -2.87 -1.21 -6.37
N HIS A 147 -4.12 -1.70 -6.38
CA HIS A 147 -4.94 -1.81 -7.59
C HIS A 147 -5.23 -0.45 -8.20
N ASP A 148 -5.66 0.51 -7.37
CA ASP A 148 -5.98 1.86 -7.79
C ASP A 148 -4.73 2.52 -8.40
N ALA A 149 -3.59 2.40 -7.72
CA ALA A 149 -2.34 2.94 -8.22
C ALA A 149 -1.80 2.22 -9.48
N ALA A 150 -2.18 0.96 -9.71
CA ALA A 150 -1.90 0.27 -10.96
C ALA A 150 -2.85 0.71 -12.09
N ALA A 151 -4.12 0.96 -11.79
CA ALA A 151 -5.14 1.41 -12.74
C ALA A 151 -4.92 2.85 -13.25
N PHE A 152 -4.33 3.73 -12.43
CA PHE A 152 -3.95 5.09 -12.85
C PHE A 152 -2.77 5.14 -13.86
N ARG A 153 -2.09 4.02 -14.13
CA ARG A 153 -1.00 3.97 -15.11
C ARG A 153 -1.56 3.87 -16.53
N THR A 154 -1.67 5.01 -17.21
CA THR A 154 -2.09 5.11 -18.62
C THR A 154 -1.02 4.69 -19.65
N SER A 155 0.17 4.21 -19.25
CA SER A 155 1.19 3.73 -20.19
C SER A 155 1.79 2.36 -19.81
N PRO A 156 2.03 1.46 -20.80
CA PRO A 156 2.43 0.06 -20.56
C PRO A 156 3.92 -0.14 -20.27
N THR A 157 4.73 0.92 -20.15
CA THR A 157 6.19 0.77 -20.32
C THR A 157 6.94 0.28 -19.07
N PHE A 158 6.34 0.26 -17.88
CA PHE A 158 7.01 -0.19 -16.65
C PHE A 158 6.06 -0.82 -15.62
N ASN A 159 5.46 -1.97 -15.93
CA ASN A 159 4.56 -2.63 -14.99
C ASN A 159 5.31 -3.54 -14.00
N SER A 160 5.09 -3.30 -12.70
CA SER A 160 5.23 -4.36 -11.69
C SER A 160 3.89 -5.07 -11.59
N ASP A 161 3.90 -6.39 -11.50
CA ASP A 161 2.70 -7.21 -11.40
C ASP A 161 2.06 -7.00 -10.03
N VAL A 162 0.77 -6.64 -9.99
CA VAL A 162 0.06 -6.31 -8.74
C VAL A 162 0.13 -7.47 -7.76
N GLY A 163 -0.07 -8.71 -8.24
CA GLY A 163 0.07 -9.92 -7.43
C GLY A 163 1.47 -10.09 -6.82
N ALA A 164 2.52 -9.73 -7.56
CA ALA A 164 3.89 -9.83 -7.08
C ALA A 164 4.22 -8.77 -6.00
N VAL A 165 3.75 -7.55 -6.18
CA VAL A 165 3.86 -6.49 -5.17
C VAL A 165 3.08 -6.86 -3.91
N ALA A 166 1.83 -7.31 -4.05
CA ALA A 166 0.99 -7.72 -2.93
C ALA A 166 1.63 -8.88 -2.14
N ALA A 167 2.17 -9.90 -2.84
CA ALA A 167 2.85 -11.03 -2.21
C ALA A 167 4.07 -10.58 -1.38
N TRP A 168 4.83 -9.62 -1.90
CA TRP A 168 6.01 -9.07 -1.23
C TRP A 168 5.65 -8.22 0.00
N LEU A 169 4.64 -7.36 -0.11
CA LEU A 169 4.14 -6.58 1.03
C LEU A 169 3.59 -7.49 2.12
N ARG A 170 2.82 -8.51 1.75
CA ARG A 170 2.31 -9.51 2.69
C ARG A 170 3.45 -10.22 3.44
N ARG A 171 4.55 -10.54 2.75
CA ARG A 171 5.74 -11.09 3.42
C ARG A 171 6.30 -10.11 4.45
N GLY A 172 6.37 -8.83 4.08
CA GLY A 172 6.75 -7.74 4.97
C GLY A 172 5.87 -7.68 6.22
N GLU A 173 4.55 -7.68 6.05
CA GLU A 173 3.56 -7.67 7.14
C GLU A 173 3.75 -8.85 8.11
N LEU A 174 3.85 -10.07 7.57
CA LEU A 174 4.00 -11.30 8.36
C LEU A 174 5.31 -11.32 9.16
N LEU A 175 6.41 -10.83 8.58
CA LEU A 175 7.69 -10.74 9.28
C LEU A 175 7.69 -9.60 10.31
N ALA A 176 7.12 -8.46 9.97
CA ALA A 176 7.02 -7.31 10.85
C ALA A 176 6.17 -7.60 12.10
N ALA A 177 5.11 -8.40 11.95
CA ALA A 177 4.29 -8.86 13.08
C ALA A 177 5.12 -9.57 14.17
N LYS A 178 6.21 -10.24 13.78
CA LYS A 178 7.11 -10.96 14.69
C LYS A 178 8.19 -10.08 15.34
N ILE A 179 8.31 -8.82 14.93
CA ILE A 179 9.30 -7.89 15.48
C ILE A 179 8.64 -7.07 16.60
N PRO A 180 9.07 -7.21 17.86
CA PRO A 180 8.63 -6.32 18.93
C PRO A 180 9.13 -4.90 18.66
N CYS A 181 8.23 -3.92 18.75
CA CYS A 181 8.56 -2.51 18.59
C CYS A 181 7.98 -1.70 19.75
N GLY A 182 8.61 -0.57 20.07
CA GLY A 182 7.97 0.49 20.84
C GLY A 182 6.86 1.16 20.04
N GLU A 183 6.31 2.25 20.57
CA GLU A 183 5.32 3.06 19.85
C GLU A 183 6.00 3.97 18.82
N TRP A 184 5.30 4.19 17.71
CA TRP A 184 5.76 5.11 16.67
C TRP A 184 5.96 6.52 17.24
N SER A 185 7.17 7.04 17.07
CA SER A 185 7.52 8.43 17.40
C SER A 185 8.31 9.00 16.24
N ARG A 186 7.73 10.00 15.56
CA ARG A 186 8.40 10.72 14.47
C ARG A 186 9.67 11.41 14.97
N GLU A 187 9.58 12.06 16.13
CA GLU A 187 10.68 12.78 16.77
C GLU A 187 11.78 11.82 17.23
N GLY A 188 11.41 10.70 17.86
CA GLY A 188 12.35 9.67 18.28
C GLY A 188 13.05 9.01 17.09
N PHE A 189 12.30 8.71 16.02
CA PHE A 189 12.88 8.16 14.80
C PHE A 189 13.84 9.15 14.14
N ALA A 190 13.46 10.42 14.01
CA ALA A 190 14.32 11.50 13.49
C ALA A 190 15.61 11.65 14.31
N ALA A 191 15.52 11.62 15.65
CA ALA A 191 16.67 11.71 16.54
C ALA A 191 17.65 10.53 16.39
N THR A 192 17.16 9.38 15.91
CA THR A 192 17.95 8.16 15.73
C THR A 192 18.67 8.11 14.36
N ILE A 193 18.26 8.93 13.39
CA ILE A 193 18.84 8.95 12.04
C ILE A 193 20.37 9.15 12.02
N PRO A 194 20.98 10.04 12.84
CA PRO A 194 22.44 10.17 12.87
C PRO A 194 23.17 8.88 13.27
N GLU A 195 22.62 8.12 14.23
CA GLU A 195 23.17 6.83 14.67
C GLU A 195 23.03 5.78 13.56
N ILE A 196 21.86 5.73 12.90
CA ILE A 196 21.63 4.85 11.76
C ILE A 196 22.60 5.18 10.61
N ARG A 197 22.83 6.46 10.31
CA ARG A 197 23.80 6.87 9.29
C ARG A 197 25.22 6.39 9.62
N ALA A 198 25.61 6.37 10.89
CA ALA A 198 26.93 5.86 11.27
C ALA A 198 27.13 4.37 10.87
N LEU A 199 26.04 3.60 10.74
CA LEU A 199 26.07 2.20 10.29
C LEU A 199 26.49 2.05 8.82
N VAL A 200 26.34 3.08 7.98
CA VAL A 200 26.71 3.06 6.55
C VAL A 200 28.17 2.63 6.33
N LYS A 201 29.05 2.89 7.30
CA LYS A 201 30.46 2.50 7.23
C LYS A 201 30.69 1.01 7.46
N LYS A 202 29.80 0.32 8.19
CA LYS A 202 29.93 -1.09 8.56
C LYS A 202 29.82 -1.97 7.32
N ARG A 203 30.72 -2.96 7.21
CA ARG A 203 30.85 -3.83 6.03
C ARG A 203 29.91 -5.03 6.09
N ASP A 204 29.77 -5.61 7.27
CA ASP A 204 29.04 -6.85 7.49
C ASP A 204 27.51 -6.60 7.64
N PRO A 205 26.68 -7.16 6.74
CA PRO A 205 25.22 -7.09 6.82
C PRO A 205 24.63 -7.61 8.12
N LEU A 206 25.16 -8.70 8.68
CA LEU A 206 24.60 -9.28 9.90
C LEU A 206 24.73 -8.29 11.07
N THR A 207 25.88 -7.61 11.17
CA THR A 207 26.12 -6.57 12.16
C THR A 207 25.23 -5.35 11.95
N PHE A 208 25.26 -4.71 10.76
CA PHE A 208 24.51 -3.46 10.58
C PHE A 208 23.00 -3.66 10.53
N LEU A 209 22.49 -4.78 9.99
CA LEU A 209 21.05 -5.04 9.96
C LEU A 209 20.49 -5.29 11.36
N ARG A 210 21.25 -5.97 12.23
CA ARG A 210 20.84 -6.18 13.62
C ARG A 210 20.70 -4.84 14.35
N GLU A 211 21.70 -3.98 14.24
CA GLU A 211 21.69 -2.67 14.90
C GLU A 211 20.63 -1.74 14.30
N LEU A 212 20.49 -1.73 12.97
CA LEU A 212 19.46 -0.99 12.25
C LEU A 212 18.06 -1.36 12.76
N LYS A 213 17.76 -2.66 12.82
CA LYS A 213 16.48 -3.16 13.33
C LYS A 213 16.24 -2.74 14.78
N GLN A 214 17.26 -2.80 15.63
CA GLN A 214 17.14 -2.41 17.04
C GLN A 214 16.85 -0.91 17.20
N LEU A 215 17.58 -0.06 16.49
CA LEU A 215 17.41 1.39 16.51
C LEU A 215 16.01 1.79 16.03
N CYS A 216 15.58 1.24 14.89
CA CYS A 216 14.27 1.51 14.31
C CYS A 216 13.13 0.97 15.19
N ALA A 217 13.26 -0.24 15.74
CA ALA A 217 12.22 -0.87 16.55
C ALA A 217 11.92 -0.10 17.84
N LYS A 218 12.92 0.57 18.44
CA LYS A 218 12.71 1.46 19.59
C LYS A 218 11.76 2.62 19.29
N CYS A 219 11.68 3.04 18.02
CA CYS A 219 10.86 4.15 17.55
C CYS A 219 9.57 3.70 16.85
N GLY A 220 9.15 2.45 17.03
CA GLY A 220 7.95 1.90 16.40
C GLY A 220 8.10 1.51 14.93
N VAL A 221 9.32 1.37 14.41
CA VAL A 221 9.58 0.98 13.01
C VAL A 221 10.11 -0.45 12.92
N ALA A 222 9.32 -1.35 12.35
CA ALA A 222 9.73 -2.70 12.01
C ALA A 222 10.45 -2.72 10.65
N VAL A 223 11.78 -2.77 10.67
CA VAL A 223 12.59 -2.92 9.46
C VAL A 223 12.66 -4.39 9.03
N VAL A 224 12.17 -4.67 7.83
CA VAL A 224 12.17 -6.01 7.24
C VAL A 224 12.98 -6.00 5.95
N VAL A 225 13.80 -7.03 5.75
CA VAL A 225 14.48 -7.30 4.49
C VAL A 225 13.91 -8.61 3.94
N ALA A 226 13.34 -8.58 2.73
CA ALA A 226 12.74 -9.76 2.11
C ALA A 226 12.94 -9.74 0.59
N ARG A 227 13.35 -10.87 0.00
CA ARG A 227 13.50 -11.02 -1.46
C ARG A 227 12.23 -10.58 -2.17
N ALA A 228 12.33 -9.69 -3.15
CA ALA A 228 11.21 -9.40 -4.04
C ALA A 228 11.03 -10.56 -5.04
N PRO A 229 9.80 -11.05 -5.26
CA PRO A 229 9.51 -12.01 -6.32
C PRO A 229 9.65 -11.36 -7.70
N SER A 230 9.79 -12.20 -8.72
CA SER A 230 9.69 -11.77 -10.13
C SER A 230 8.38 -11.03 -10.34
N GLY A 231 8.41 -9.98 -11.14
CA GLY A 231 7.26 -9.09 -11.34
C GLY A 231 7.17 -7.96 -10.31
N CYS A 232 7.71 -8.09 -9.10
CA CYS A 232 7.80 -6.98 -8.15
C CYS A 232 9.04 -6.14 -8.48
N ARG A 233 8.88 -4.84 -8.84
CA ARG A 233 10.02 -3.93 -9.07
C ARG A 233 10.40 -3.03 -7.88
N ALA A 234 9.70 -3.17 -6.77
CA ALA A 234 9.98 -2.58 -5.46
C ALA A 234 11.46 -2.63 -5.04
N SER A 235 12.16 -1.51 -4.76
CA SER A 235 13.37 -1.55 -3.91
C SER A 235 13.00 -1.36 -2.44
N GLY A 236 12.06 -0.46 -2.17
CA GLY A 236 11.51 -0.18 -0.85
C GLY A 236 9.98 -0.06 -0.81
N ALA A 237 9.44 -0.23 0.39
CA ALA A 237 8.06 0.12 0.71
C ALA A 237 7.92 0.45 2.19
N THR A 238 7.03 1.37 2.51
CA THR A 238 6.73 1.81 3.87
C THR A 238 5.22 1.81 4.11
N ARG A 239 4.77 1.27 5.24
CA ARG A 239 3.33 1.21 5.57
C ARG A 239 3.11 1.32 7.08
N PHE A 240 2.09 2.04 7.52
CA PHE A 240 1.60 1.90 8.89
C PHE A 240 0.75 0.63 9.01
N LEU A 241 1.21 -0.33 9.81
CA LEU A 241 0.47 -1.56 10.12
C LEU A 241 -0.61 -1.30 11.18
N THR A 242 -0.29 -0.39 12.11
CA THR A 242 -1.19 0.17 13.13
C THR A 242 -0.80 1.63 13.34
N PRO A 243 -1.61 2.45 14.04
CA PRO A 243 -1.22 3.82 14.36
C PRO A 243 0.10 3.96 15.13
N ILE A 244 0.53 2.89 15.82
CA ILE A 244 1.74 2.88 16.64
C ILE A 244 2.89 2.08 16.03
N LYS A 245 2.72 1.47 14.85
CA LYS A 245 3.75 0.59 14.27
C LYS A 245 3.83 0.74 12.75
N ALA A 246 4.99 1.20 12.31
CA ALA A 246 5.36 1.29 10.90
C ALA A 246 6.14 0.04 10.45
N LEU A 247 5.94 -0.35 9.19
CA LEU A 247 6.75 -1.29 8.43
C LEU A 247 7.64 -0.48 7.48
N LEU A 248 8.93 -0.77 7.49
CA LEU A 248 9.89 -0.36 6.46
C LEU A 248 10.46 -1.62 5.82
N LEU A 249 10.04 -1.91 4.59
CA LEU A 249 10.34 -3.13 3.86
C LEU A 249 11.37 -2.84 2.75
N LEU A 250 12.45 -3.61 2.73
CA LEU A 250 13.53 -3.47 1.75
C LEU A 250 13.69 -4.76 0.97
N SER A 251 13.74 -4.66 -0.36
CA SER A 251 13.89 -5.84 -1.21
C SER A 251 15.35 -6.25 -1.37
N PHE A 252 16.28 -5.36 -0.97
CA PHE A 252 17.71 -5.52 -1.16
C PHE A 252 18.10 -5.78 -2.63
N ARG A 253 17.28 -5.26 -3.54
CA ARG A 253 17.52 -5.27 -4.99
C ARG A 253 18.92 -4.71 -5.30
N TYR A 254 19.58 -5.30 -6.29
CA TYR A 254 20.96 -5.02 -6.71
C TYR A 254 22.07 -5.46 -5.74
N LEU A 255 21.70 -5.90 -4.52
CA LEU A 255 22.62 -6.45 -3.52
C LEU A 255 23.89 -5.61 -3.37
N SER A 256 23.74 -4.28 -3.27
CA SER A 256 24.86 -3.37 -3.07
C SER A 256 24.57 -2.34 -2.00
N ASP A 257 25.65 -1.88 -1.35
CA ASP A 257 25.56 -0.96 -0.22
C ASP A 257 24.99 0.40 -0.60
N ASP A 258 25.35 0.93 -1.76
CA ASP A 258 24.82 2.19 -2.27
C ASP A 258 23.30 2.18 -2.46
N HIS A 259 22.78 1.15 -3.13
CA HIS A 259 21.34 1.00 -3.34
C HIS A 259 20.61 0.76 -2.02
N PHE A 260 21.12 -0.12 -1.15
CA PHE A 260 20.48 -0.39 0.13
C PHE A 260 20.34 0.85 1.00
N TRP A 261 21.44 1.57 1.22
CA TRP A 261 21.41 2.72 2.12
C TRP A 261 20.58 3.86 1.53
N PHE A 262 20.64 4.08 0.22
CA PHE A 262 19.78 5.07 -0.43
C PHE A 262 18.30 4.72 -0.26
N THR A 263 17.91 3.49 -0.60
CA THR A 263 16.53 3.04 -0.44
C THR A 263 16.09 3.12 1.02
N PHE A 264 16.91 2.68 1.99
CA PHE A 264 16.54 2.79 3.40
C PHE A 264 16.25 4.25 3.81
N PHE A 265 17.13 5.20 3.46
CA PHE A 265 16.91 6.60 3.84
C PHE A 265 15.78 7.27 3.05
N HIS A 266 15.51 6.81 1.82
CA HIS A 266 14.34 7.24 1.05
C HIS A 266 13.04 6.83 1.76
N GLU A 267 12.93 5.55 2.15
CA GLU A 267 11.80 5.05 2.92
C GLU A 267 11.67 5.72 4.30
N ALA A 268 12.80 5.97 4.97
CA ALA A 268 12.81 6.75 6.21
C ALA A 268 12.33 8.19 5.98
N GLY A 269 12.63 8.78 4.82
CA GLY A 269 12.11 10.07 4.38
C GLY A 269 10.59 10.08 4.29
N HIS A 270 9.98 9.05 3.68
CA HIS A 270 8.51 8.93 3.66
C HIS A 270 7.91 8.87 5.07
N LEU A 271 8.49 8.08 5.98
CA LEU A 271 8.03 8.05 7.37
C LEU A 271 8.15 9.41 8.07
N LEU A 272 9.20 10.17 7.77
CA LEU A 272 9.49 11.42 8.47
C LEU A 272 8.83 12.64 7.86
N LEU A 273 8.52 12.64 6.57
CA LEU A 273 7.96 13.79 5.86
C LEU A 273 6.47 13.61 5.56
N HIS A 274 6.03 12.36 5.36
CA HIS A 274 4.72 12.07 4.80
C HIS A 274 3.87 11.14 5.70
N SER A 275 4.12 11.09 7.02
CA SER A 275 3.51 10.13 7.95
C SER A 275 1.96 10.08 7.97
N GLU A 276 1.29 11.05 7.37
CA GLU A 276 -0.17 11.08 7.25
C GLU A 276 -0.72 10.10 6.20
N LYS A 277 0.09 9.65 5.24
CA LYS A 277 -0.33 8.61 4.28
C LYS A 277 -0.04 7.22 4.82
N ARG A 278 -0.95 6.28 4.56
CA ARG A 278 -0.90 4.93 5.15
C ARG A 278 0.05 3.96 4.45
N LEU A 279 0.33 4.16 3.15
CA LEU A 279 1.14 3.27 2.32
C LEU A 279 1.98 4.07 1.32
N PHE A 280 3.27 3.74 1.25
CA PHE A 280 4.28 4.24 0.34
C PHE A 280 4.97 3.04 -0.31
N ILE A 281 5.03 3.01 -1.64
CA ILE A 281 5.76 1.97 -2.37
C ILE A 281 6.48 2.62 -3.54
N GLU A 282 7.81 2.48 -3.57
CA GLU A 282 8.64 3.04 -4.63
C GLU A 282 8.13 2.63 -6.02
N GLY A 283 7.88 3.63 -6.86
CA GLY A 283 7.46 3.42 -8.25
C GLY A 283 5.97 3.12 -8.45
N ILE A 284 5.12 3.17 -7.42
CA ILE A 284 3.66 3.01 -7.53
C ILE A 284 2.96 4.37 -7.53
N ALA A 285 2.02 4.57 -8.47
CA ALA A 285 1.45 5.88 -8.82
C ALA A 285 0.57 6.55 -7.74
N SER A 286 0.45 5.94 -6.55
CA SER A 286 -0.23 6.56 -5.40
C SER A 286 0.53 7.77 -4.84
N MET A 287 1.78 7.98 -5.27
CA MET A 287 2.61 9.09 -4.82
C MET A 287 2.59 10.27 -5.79
N SER A 288 2.41 11.47 -5.23
CA SER A 288 2.71 12.72 -5.93
C SER A 288 4.19 12.75 -6.26
N SER A 289 4.55 13.28 -7.44
CA SER A 289 5.95 13.45 -7.82
C SER A 289 6.74 14.29 -6.80
N SER A 290 6.07 15.22 -6.10
CA SER A 290 6.68 16.02 -5.02
C SER A 290 7.18 15.17 -3.86
N ASP A 291 6.40 14.20 -3.40
CA ASP A 291 6.74 13.40 -2.22
C ASP A 291 7.91 12.47 -2.50
N GLU A 292 7.95 11.89 -3.71
CA GLU A 292 9.07 11.09 -4.18
C GLU A 292 10.36 11.93 -4.28
N ASP A 293 10.25 13.16 -4.81
CA ASP A 293 11.38 14.09 -4.91
C ASP A 293 11.89 14.52 -3.52
N GLU A 294 10.97 14.77 -2.57
CA GLU A 294 11.29 15.10 -1.19
C GLU A 294 11.99 13.94 -0.47
N ALA A 295 11.49 12.71 -0.63
CA ALA A 295 12.12 11.51 -0.07
C ALA A 295 13.51 11.25 -0.69
N ASN A 296 13.64 11.43 -2.01
CA ASN A 296 14.94 11.35 -2.70
C ASN A 296 15.94 12.39 -2.19
N GLN A 297 15.50 13.64 -2.03
CA GLN A 297 16.33 14.71 -1.51
C GLN A 297 16.71 14.45 -0.04
N TYR A 298 15.78 13.95 0.77
CA TYR A 298 16.03 13.55 2.15
C TYR A 298 17.11 12.46 2.22
N ALA A 299 17.00 11.42 1.40
CA ALA A 299 17.99 10.35 1.34
C ALA A 299 19.38 10.87 0.94
N ALA A 300 19.45 11.68 -0.12
CA ALA A 300 20.69 12.25 -0.62
C ALA A 300 21.37 13.16 0.43
N ARG A 301 20.62 14.06 1.06
CA ARG A 301 21.14 14.98 2.10
C ARG A 301 21.49 14.27 3.39
N THR A 302 20.76 13.21 3.74
CA THR A 302 21.11 12.39 4.91
C THR A 302 22.45 11.71 4.67
N LEU A 303 22.65 11.09 3.51
CA LEU A 303 23.90 10.41 3.16
C LEU A 303 25.08 11.35 2.93
N ILE A 304 24.83 12.50 2.29
CA ILE A 304 25.80 13.56 2.04
C ILE A 304 25.26 14.85 2.68
N PRO A 305 25.66 15.15 3.92
CA PRO A 305 25.26 16.38 4.59
C PRO A 305 25.65 17.64 3.79
N PRO A 306 24.87 18.74 3.91
CA PRO A 306 25.07 19.97 3.13
C PRO A 306 26.51 20.51 3.13
N GLU A 307 27.22 20.39 4.25
CA GLU A 307 28.61 20.83 4.40
C GLU A 307 29.60 20.09 3.48
N PHE A 308 29.23 18.91 2.96
CA PHE A 308 30.05 18.14 2.03
C PHE A 308 29.59 18.25 0.57
N GLU A 309 28.48 18.93 0.26
CA GLU A 309 27.97 19.02 -1.11
C GLU A 309 29.00 19.60 -2.09
N ALA A 310 29.69 20.68 -1.69
CA ALA A 310 30.71 21.31 -2.52
C ALA A 310 31.89 20.36 -2.78
N ASP A 311 32.34 19.63 -1.74
CA ASP A 311 33.40 18.64 -1.86
C ASP A 311 33.00 17.52 -2.82
N VAL A 312 31.76 17.00 -2.71
CA VAL A 312 31.24 15.95 -3.62
C VAL A 312 31.06 16.46 -5.03
N ARG A 313 30.64 17.71 -5.25
CA ARG A 313 30.54 18.31 -6.60
C ARG A 313 31.92 18.50 -7.25
N ASN A 314 32.95 18.78 -6.47
CA ASN A 314 34.28 19.12 -6.97
C ASN A 314 35.32 17.99 -6.87
N VAL A 315 34.97 16.85 -6.26
CA VAL A 315 35.91 15.74 -6.11
C VAL A 315 36.43 15.26 -7.46
N LYS A 316 37.73 14.99 -7.53
CA LYS A 316 38.36 14.33 -8.67
C LYS A 316 37.82 12.91 -8.80
N LEU A 317 37.50 12.51 -10.02
CA LEU A 317 36.84 11.23 -10.31
C LEU A 317 37.84 10.06 -10.38
N ASP A 318 38.76 9.98 -9.42
CA ASP A 318 39.66 8.86 -9.22
C ASP A 318 39.34 8.11 -7.92
N ALA A 319 39.67 6.82 -7.89
CA ALA A 319 39.29 5.95 -6.77
C ALA A 319 39.87 6.41 -5.42
N ARG A 320 41.09 6.98 -5.40
CA ARG A 320 41.76 7.37 -4.16
C ARG A 320 41.13 8.61 -3.55
N GLU A 321 40.75 9.59 -4.37
CA GLU A 321 40.05 10.79 -3.92
C GLU A 321 38.61 10.47 -3.50
N ILE A 322 37.89 9.60 -4.23
CA ILE A 322 36.56 9.13 -3.83
C ILE A 322 36.61 8.43 -2.46
N ILE A 323 37.56 7.51 -2.24
CA ILE A 323 37.71 6.83 -0.95
C ILE A 323 38.00 7.83 0.17
N ARG A 324 38.93 8.78 -0.05
CA ARG A 324 39.27 9.81 0.94
C ARG A 324 38.08 10.68 1.29
N LEU A 325 37.30 11.11 0.31
CA LEU A 325 36.10 11.91 0.56
C LEU A 325 35.04 11.09 1.29
N ALA A 326 34.76 9.86 0.90
CA ALA A 326 33.80 9.01 1.59
C ALA A 326 34.14 8.81 3.08
N LEU A 327 35.44 8.64 3.40
CA LEU A 327 35.91 8.57 4.78
C LEU A 327 35.68 9.87 5.55
N ARG A 328 35.91 11.04 4.93
CA ARG A 328 35.65 12.35 5.52
C ARG A 328 34.16 12.61 5.77
N VAL A 329 33.30 12.24 4.82
CA VAL A 329 31.83 12.34 4.93
C VAL A 329 31.28 11.36 5.97
N GLY A 330 31.98 10.25 6.20
CA GLY A 330 31.59 9.22 7.15
C GLY A 330 30.66 8.15 6.56
N ILE A 331 30.77 7.85 5.27
CA ILE A 331 30.00 6.83 4.54
C ILE A 331 30.93 5.81 3.86
N SER A 332 30.37 4.77 3.25
CA SER A 332 31.16 3.84 2.44
C SER A 332 31.54 4.49 1.09
N PRO A 333 32.69 4.11 0.49
CA PRO A 333 33.04 4.54 -0.86
C PRO A 333 31.98 4.15 -1.90
N GLY A 334 31.32 3.00 -1.72
CA GLY A 334 30.24 2.51 -2.58
C GLY A 334 29.08 3.49 -2.64
N VAL A 335 28.60 3.94 -1.47
CA VAL A 335 27.51 4.92 -1.37
C VAL A 335 27.88 6.23 -2.05
N LEU A 336 29.10 6.74 -1.86
CA LEU A 336 29.55 7.96 -2.55
C LEU A 336 29.59 7.77 -4.08
N VAL A 337 30.03 6.59 -4.56
CA VAL A 337 29.97 6.26 -5.99
C VAL A 337 28.53 6.26 -6.49
N GLY A 338 27.58 5.67 -5.76
CA GLY A 338 26.16 5.68 -6.12
C GLY A 338 25.60 7.10 -6.24
N GLN A 339 25.96 8.00 -5.30
CA GLN A 339 25.58 9.41 -5.35
C GLN A 339 26.18 10.13 -6.56
N LEU A 340 27.46 9.93 -6.85
CA LEU A 340 28.11 10.51 -8.04
C LEU A 340 27.51 10.00 -9.36
N GLN A 341 27.09 8.73 -9.41
CA GLN A 341 26.40 8.16 -10.57
C GLN A 341 25.00 8.75 -10.74
N HIS A 342 24.24 8.91 -9.65
CA HIS A 342 22.94 9.56 -9.67
C HIS A 342 23.03 11.03 -10.14
N MET A 343 24.05 11.76 -9.68
CA MET A 343 24.38 13.12 -10.13
C MET A 343 24.93 13.18 -11.57
N LYS A 344 25.01 12.05 -12.28
CA LYS A 344 25.58 11.93 -13.65
C LYS A 344 27.04 12.40 -13.77
N ARG A 345 27.79 12.46 -12.67
CA ARG A 345 29.24 12.74 -12.68
C ARG A 345 30.05 11.49 -13.01
N LEU A 346 29.53 10.31 -12.69
CA LEU A 346 30.08 9.01 -13.09
C LEU A 346 29.06 8.26 -13.94
N GLY A 347 29.54 7.53 -14.95
CA GLY A 347 28.72 6.55 -15.65
C GLY A 347 28.29 5.40 -14.73
N PRO A 348 27.14 4.76 -14.96
CA PRO A 348 26.61 3.69 -14.11
C PRO A 348 27.51 2.44 -14.06
N ASP A 349 28.38 2.27 -15.05
CA ASP A 349 29.39 1.20 -15.14
C ASP A 349 30.71 1.55 -14.42
N LYS A 350 30.92 2.81 -14.05
CA LYS A 350 32.20 3.30 -13.51
C LYS A 350 32.32 3.14 -12.00
N MET A 351 33.53 2.81 -11.54
CA MET A 351 33.89 2.71 -10.11
C MET A 351 33.07 1.70 -9.29
N ASN A 352 32.33 0.80 -9.94
CA ASN A 352 31.51 -0.22 -9.27
C ASN A 352 32.32 -1.17 -8.38
N ARG A 353 33.63 -1.32 -8.61
CA ARG A 353 34.55 -2.05 -7.71
C ARG A 353 34.66 -1.47 -6.29
N LEU A 354 34.24 -0.22 -6.10
CA LEU A 354 34.23 0.43 -4.78
C LEU A 354 32.91 0.18 -4.03
N LYS A 355 31.88 -0.31 -4.73
CA LYS A 355 30.61 -0.73 -4.14
C LYS A 355 30.79 -2.08 -3.48
N ARG A 356 30.23 -2.22 -2.28
CA ARG A 356 30.19 -3.53 -1.60
C ARG A 356 29.03 -4.31 -2.20
N ARG A 357 29.25 -5.59 -2.45
CA ARG A 357 28.21 -6.52 -2.93
C ARG A 357 27.83 -7.47 -1.82
N PHE A 358 26.55 -7.81 -1.76
CA PHE A 358 25.97 -8.71 -0.78
C PHE A 358 25.43 -9.97 -1.45
N SER A 359 25.22 -11.00 -0.65
CA SER A 359 24.48 -12.21 -0.99
C SER A 359 23.28 -12.32 -0.07
N TRP A 360 22.35 -13.19 -0.44
CA TRP A 360 21.27 -13.59 0.46
C TRP A 360 21.62 -14.78 1.35
N GLU A 361 22.76 -15.43 1.08
CA GLU A 361 23.41 -16.40 1.97
C GLU A 361 24.15 -15.70 3.10
#